data_AF-A0A7X8C3M9-F1
#
_entry.id   AF-A0A7X8C3M9-F1
#
_cell.length_a   1.000
_cell.length_b   1.000
_cell.length_c   1.000
_cell.angle_alpha   90.00
_cell.angle_beta   90.00
_cell.angle_gamma   90.00
#
_symmetry.space_group_name_H-M   'P 1'
#
loop_
_entity.id
_entity.type
_entity.pdbx_description
1 polymer ?
#
loop_
_entity_poly.entity_id
_entity_poly.type
_entity_poly.pdbx_seq_one_letter_code
_entity_poly.pdbx_strand_id
1 'polypeptide(L)'
;MRYLDSLVQKQFIPSLALKFGFKKTGPETFEINHPLKTADFEVQIIIDHNEIKLKVFELPDRLEYLPFNLNEDEGGSFVNQIRSDVDEVVYQVIESCYQLKDYRERVFDFVRAEFSTKLETPWAKHPEFYVMKTANRQKWYGLMMRI
;
A
#
# COMPACT_ATOMS: atom_id res chain seq x y z
N MET A 1 11.20 7.84 2.17
CA MET A 1 10.44 7.49 0.94
C MET A 1 9.04 8.08 1.09
N ARG A 2 8.67 9.06 0.25
CA ARG A 2 7.58 10.03 0.48
C ARG A 2 6.17 9.45 0.69
N TYR A 3 5.93 8.21 0.27
CA TYR A 3 4.58 7.62 0.25
C TYR A 3 4.31 6.62 1.37
N LEU A 4 5.31 6.26 2.19
CA LEU A 4 5.15 5.23 3.22
C LEU A 4 4.06 5.59 4.23
N ASP A 5 3.98 6.86 4.66
CA ASP A 5 3.00 7.30 5.66
C ASP A 5 1.55 7.14 5.19
N SER A 6 1.28 7.28 3.89
CA SER A 6 -0.06 7.11 3.31
C SER A 6 -0.45 5.64 3.17
N LEU A 7 0.53 4.74 3.07
CA LEU A 7 0.31 3.29 2.95
C LEU A 7 0.07 2.62 4.30
N VAL A 8 0.52 3.20 5.43
CA VAL A 8 0.35 2.60 6.78
C VAL A 8 -1.13 2.27 7.09
N GLN A 9 -2.06 3.09 6.60
CA GLN A 9 -3.50 2.96 6.88
C GLN A 9 -4.29 2.30 5.75
N LYS A 10 -3.64 2.01 4.63
CA LYS A 10 -4.28 1.46 3.44
C LYS A 10 -3.80 0.01 3.19
N GLN A 11 -4.64 -0.78 2.55
CA GLN A 11 -4.33 -2.13 2.09
C GLN A 11 -4.42 -2.18 0.57
N PHE A 12 -3.46 -2.86 -0.04
CA PHE A 12 -3.48 -3.13 -1.46
C PHE A 12 -4.62 -4.09 -1.81
N ILE A 13 -5.36 -3.81 -2.88
CA ILE A 13 -6.47 -4.64 -3.35
C ILE A 13 -6.11 -5.21 -4.73
N PRO A 14 -5.72 -6.50 -4.82
CA PRO A 14 -5.29 -7.12 -6.08
C PRO A 14 -6.31 -6.99 -7.22
N SER A 15 -7.61 -7.12 -6.92
CA SER A 15 -8.66 -7.03 -7.93
C SER A 15 -8.81 -5.62 -8.52
N LEU A 16 -8.50 -4.57 -7.76
CA LEU A 16 -8.49 -3.20 -8.26
C LEU A 16 -7.23 -2.93 -9.08
N ALA A 17 -6.08 -3.44 -8.66
CA ALA A 17 -4.84 -3.32 -9.41
C ALA A 17 -4.93 -3.97 -10.80
N LEU A 18 -5.52 -5.17 -10.89
CA LEU A 18 -5.75 -5.84 -12.18
C LEU A 18 -6.69 -5.01 -13.09
N LYS A 19 -7.68 -4.31 -12.52
CA LYS A 19 -8.55 -3.39 -13.28
C LYS A 19 -7.83 -2.12 -13.73
N PHE A 20 -6.91 -1.62 -12.91
CA PHE A 20 -6.07 -0.47 -13.25
C PHE A 20 -5.09 -0.78 -14.40
N GLY A 21 -4.69 -2.05 -14.55
CA GLY A 21 -3.83 -2.52 -15.63
C GLY A 21 -2.56 -3.22 -15.18
N PHE A 22 -2.40 -3.47 -13.87
CA PHE A 22 -1.28 -4.27 -13.37
C PHE A 22 -1.34 -5.70 -13.89
N LYS A 23 -0.17 -6.26 -14.16
CA LYS A 23 0.01 -7.68 -14.49
C LYS A 23 0.56 -8.39 -13.26
N LYS A 24 0.01 -9.56 -12.94
CA LYS A 24 0.52 -10.41 -11.87
C LYS A 24 1.77 -11.16 -12.38
N THR A 25 2.94 -10.90 -11.80
CA THR A 25 4.23 -11.51 -12.21
C THR A 25 4.75 -12.54 -11.23
N GLY A 26 4.23 -12.55 -9.99
CA GLY A 26 4.57 -13.52 -8.95
C GLY A 26 3.37 -13.88 -8.06
N PRO A 27 3.56 -14.68 -6.99
CA PRO A 27 2.48 -15.04 -6.06
C PRO A 27 1.77 -13.83 -5.46
N GLU A 28 2.54 -12.82 -5.02
CA GLU A 28 2.08 -11.57 -4.41
C GLU A 28 2.74 -10.33 -5.05
N THR A 29 3.22 -10.48 -6.29
CA THR A 29 3.93 -9.43 -7.03
C THR A 29 3.14 -8.97 -8.26
N PHE A 30 2.98 -7.65 -8.39
CA PHE A 30 2.23 -7.01 -9.46
C PHE A 30 3.06 -5.91 -10.11
N GLU A 31 3.00 -5.80 -11.43
CA GLU A 31 3.81 -4.86 -12.19
C GLU A 31 3.00 -4.11 -13.25
N ILE A 32 3.30 -2.83 -13.43
CA ILE A 32 2.79 -2.01 -14.53
C ILE A 32 3.87 -1.06 -15.01
N ASN A 33 3.92 -0.83 -16.33
CA ASN A 33 4.68 0.27 -16.92
C ASN A 33 3.71 1.38 -17.29
N HIS A 34 4.04 2.62 -16.96
CA HIS A 34 3.22 3.78 -17.27
C HIS A 34 4.09 4.90 -17.88
N PRO A 35 3.70 5.48 -19.02
CA PRO A 35 4.42 6.62 -19.60
C PRO A 35 4.35 7.84 -18.68
N LEU A 36 5.43 8.61 -18.60
CA LEU A 36 5.46 9.87 -17.87
C LEU A 36 5.03 11.04 -18.77
N LYS A 37 4.75 12.20 -18.16
CA LYS A 37 4.46 13.43 -18.91
C LYS A 37 5.69 13.94 -19.64
N THR A 38 6.86 13.76 -19.02
CA THR A 38 8.14 13.98 -19.68
C THR A 38 8.29 12.96 -20.82
N ALA A 39 8.44 13.48 -22.03
CA ALA A 39 8.55 12.68 -23.25
C ALA A 39 9.71 11.68 -23.14
N ASP A 40 9.52 10.51 -23.75
CA ASP A 40 10.52 9.43 -23.79
C ASP A 40 10.88 8.85 -22.41
N PHE A 41 10.03 9.00 -21.40
CA PHE A 41 10.19 8.30 -20.11
C PHE A 41 8.98 7.46 -19.75
N GLU A 42 9.24 6.32 -19.11
CA GLU A 42 8.23 5.49 -18.43
C GLU A 42 8.66 5.15 -17.01
N VAL A 43 7.68 4.91 -16.13
CA VAL A 43 7.90 4.34 -14.81
C VAL A 43 7.37 2.91 -14.77
N GLN A 44 8.20 1.98 -14.30
CA GLN A 44 7.79 0.66 -13.86
C GLN A 44 7.47 0.72 -12.37
N ILE A 45 6.24 0.35 -12.02
CA ILE A 45 5.78 0.26 -10.64
C ILE A 45 5.61 -1.22 -10.32
N ILE A 46 6.31 -1.66 -9.28
CA ILE A 46 6.30 -3.04 -8.79
C ILE A 46 5.73 -3.01 -7.38
N ILE A 47 4.64 -3.73 -7.14
CA ILE A 47 4.03 -3.90 -5.83
C ILE A 47 4.33 -5.30 -5.36
N ASP A 48 4.98 -5.42 -4.21
CA ASP A 48 5.38 -6.68 -3.61
C ASP A 48 4.94 -6.71 -2.14
N HIS A 49 3.93 -7.52 -1.83
CA HIS A 49 3.16 -7.48 -0.60
C HIS A 49 2.53 -6.10 -0.33
N ASN A 50 3.31 -5.18 0.24
CA ASN A 50 2.94 -3.80 0.57
C ASN A 50 4.06 -2.78 0.27
N GLU A 51 5.17 -3.23 -0.33
CA GLU A 51 6.24 -2.35 -0.76
C GLU A 51 5.99 -1.92 -2.21
N ILE A 52 6.12 -0.62 -2.45
CA ILE A 52 6.12 -0.06 -3.79
C ILE A 52 7.57 0.19 -4.19
N LYS A 53 8.02 -0.51 -5.24
CA LYS A 53 9.34 -0.32 -5.87
C LYS A 53 9.13 0.39 -7.21
N LEU A 54 9.96 1.39 -7.46
CA LEU A 54 9.87 2.25 -8.64
C LEU A 54 11.16 2.14 -9.44
N LYS A 55 11.02 2.03 -10.76
CA LYS A 55 12.14 2.16 -11.70
C LYS A 55 11.71 3.07 -12.83
N VAL A 56 12.58 3.99 -13.24
CA VAL A 56 12.32 4.87 -14.38
C VAL A 56 13.18 4.43 -15.54
N PHE A 57 12.62 4.43 -16.75
CA PHE A 57 13.32 4.07 -17.97
C PHE A 57 13.21 5.18 -19.01
N GLU A 58 14.30 5.43 -19.72
CA GLU A 58 14.36 6.28 -20.91
C GLU A 58 14.09 5.43 -22.16
N LEU A 59 13.22 5.92 -23.03
CA LEU A 59 12.77 5.30 -24.27
C LEU A 59 13.52 5.93 -25.46
N PRO A 60 13.61 5.23 -26.62
CA PRO A 60 13.03 3.93 -26.93
C PRO A 60 13.84 2.73 -26.43
N ASP A 61 15.11 2.92 -26.08
CA ASP A 61 16.04 1.82 -25.74
C ASP A 61 15.75 1.16 -24.39
N ARG A 62 14.84 1.74 -23.60
CA ARG A 62 14.42 1.27 -22.28
C ARG A 62 15.60 1.12 -21.32
N LEU A 63 16.43 2.16 -21.27
CA LEU A 63 17.59 2.24 -20.38
C LEU A 63 17.15 2.74 -19.00
N GLU A 64 17.59 2.07 -17.93
CA GLU A 64 17.23 2.49 -16.57
C GLU A 64 17.85 3.86 -16.26
N TYR A 65 16.99 4.81 -15.91
CA TYR A 65 17.37 6.19 -15.59
C TYR A 65 17.87 6.29 -14.15
N LEU A 66 19.11 5.86 -13.93
CA LEU A 66 19.76 5.83 -12.62
C LEU A 66 19.73 7.16 -11.83
N PRO A 67 19.78 8.37 -12.45
CA PRO A 67 19.69 9.62 -11.70
C PRO A 67 18.43 9.76 -10.85
N PHE A 68 17.34 9.06 -11.19
CA PHE A 68 16.13 9.01 -10.37
C PHE A 68 16.39 8.47 -8.95
N ASN A 69 17.34 7.53 -8.81
CA ASN A 69 17.65 6.84 -7.55
C ASN A 69 18.64 7.61 -6.65
N LEU A 70 19.23 8.71 -7.15
CA LEU A 70 20.12 9.57 -6.37
C LEU A 70 19.32 10.40 -5.35
N ASN A 71 20.00 10.97 -4.36
CA ASN A 71 19.34 11.78 -3.34
C ASN A 71 18.76 13.08 -3.93
N GLU A 72 17.80 13.71 -3.25
CA GLU A 72 17.15 14.94 -3.73
C GLU A 72 18.16 16.07 -3.98
N ASP A 73 19.20 16.17 -3.14
CA ASP A 73 20.25 17.20 -3.20
C ASP A 73 21.24 17.03 -4.36
N GLU A 74 21.22 15.88 -5.04
CA GLU A 74 22.13 15.54 -6.13
C GLU A 74 21.46 15.66 -7.52
N GLY A 75 20.17 16.02 -7.56
CA GLY A 75 19.36 16.09 -8.78
C GLY A 75 19.22 17.50 -9.35
N GLY A 76 19.50 17.67 -10.65
CA GLY A 76 19.15 18.89 -11.39
C GLY A 76 17.63 19.06 -11.55
N SER A 77 17.20 20.25 -12.02
CA SER A 77 15.78 20.58 -12.21
C SER A 77 15.01 19.55 -13.06
N PHE A 78 15.67 18.95 -14.05
CA PHE A 78 15.09 17.90 -14.89
C PHE A 78 14.75 16.62 -14.13
N VAL A 79 15.65 16.15 -13.24
CA VAL A 79 15.40 14.96 -12.41
C VAL A 79 14.21 15.22 -11.47
N ASN A 80 14.08 16.45 -10.96
CA ASN A 80 12.94 16.82 -10.12
C ASN A 80 11.62 16.84 -10.89
N GLN A 81 11.62 17.20 -12.18
CA GLN A 81 10.43 17.08 -13.02
C GLN A 81 10.02 15.61 -13.19
N ILE A 82 10.96 14.72 -13.50
CA ILE A 82 10.71 13.28 -13.58
C ILE A 82 10.14 12.74 -12.27
N ARG A 83 10.72 13.13 -11.13
CA ARG A 83 10.22 12.74 -9.80
C ARG A 83 8.78 13.23 -9.57
N SER A 84 8.45 14.45 -9.97
CA SER A 84 7.08 14.97 -9.87
C SER A 84 6.10 14.18 -10.75
N ASP A 85 6.50 13.81 -11.97
CA ASP A 85 5.67 13.00 -12.85
C ASP A 85 5.43 11.61 -12.24
N VAL A 86 6.47 11.00 -11.65
CA VAL A 86 6.36 9.72 -10.95
C VAL A 86 5.46 9.83 -9.72
N ASP A 87 5.60 10.89 -8.91
CA ASP A 87 4.75 11.16 -7.74
C ASP A 87 3.27 11.12 -8.15
N GLU A 88 2.89 11.79 -9.23
CA GLU A 88 1.51 11.81 -9.71
C GLU A 88 0.98 10.42 -10.10
N VAL A 89 1.78 9.62 -10.82
CA VAL A 89 1.37 8.25 -11.19
C VAL A 89 1.23 7.38 -9.95
N VAL A 90 2.15 7.50 -8.99
CA VAL A 90 2.08 6.76 -7.71
C VAL A 90 0.83 7.17 -6.93
N TYR A 91 0.47 8.45 -6.88
CA TYR A 91 -0.78 8.89 -6.24
C TYR A 91 -2.01 8.27 -6.91
N GLN A 92 -2.06 8.21 -8.24
CA GLN A 92 -3.16 7.56 -8.96
C GLN A 92 -3.27 6.07 -8.64
N VAL A 93 -2.13 5.37 -8.55
CA VAL A 93 -2.08 3.96 -8.13
C VAL A 93 -2.58 3.80 -6.70
N ILE A 94 -2.15 4.67 -5.78
CA ILE A 94 -2.59 4.62 -4.37
C ILE A 94 -4.11 4.83 -4.27
N GLU A 95 -4.67 5.81 -4.98
CA GLU A 95 -6.10 6.08 -4.93
C GLU A 95 -6.95 4.99 -5.62
N SER A 96 -6.41 4.37 -6.68
CA SER A 96 -7.17 3.38 -7.46
C SER A 96 -7.04 1.95 -6.95
N CYS A 97 -5.87 1.59 -6.40
CA CYS A 97 -5.52 0.21 -6.08
C CYS A 97 -5.47 -0.07 -4.57
N TYR A 98 -5.48 0.96 -3.72
CA TYR A 98 -5.47 0.80 -2.27
C TYR A 98 -6.77 1.30 -1.64
N GLN A 99 -7.19 0.64 -0.57
CA GLN A 99 -8.34 1.04 0.22
C GLN A 99 -7.94 1.20 1.68
N LEU A 100 -8.62 2.05 2.44
CA LEU A 100 -8.43 2.11 3.88
C LEU A 100 -8.65 0.70 4.46
N LYS A 101 -7.72 0.25 5.32
CA LYS A 101 -7.96 -0.96 6.11
C LYS A 101 -9.27 -0.79 6.87
N ASP A 102 -10.07 -1.85 6.92
CA ASP A 102 -11.28 -1.86 7.74
C ASP A 102 -10.91 -1.38 9.15
N TYR A 103 -11.56 -0.31 9.63
CA TYR A 103 -11.29 0.30 10.93
C TYR A 103 -11.29 -0.75 12.04
N ARG A 104 -12.18 -1.73 11.92
CA ARG A 104 -12.27 -2.89 12.82
C ARG A 104 -10.97 -3.69 12.85
N GLU A 105 -10.44 -4.06 11.68
CA GLU A 105 -9.19 -4.82 11.59
C GLU A 105 -8.01 -4.00 12.12
N ARG A 106 -7.99 -2.67 11.90
CA ARG A 106 -6.98 -1.78 12.51
C ARG A 106 -6.99 -1.84 14.03
N VAL A 107 -8.17 -1.75 14.65
CA VAL A 107 -8.28 -1.85 16.10
C VAL A 107 -7.86 -3.24 16.57
N PHE A 108 -8.25 -4.28 15.84
CA PHE A 108 -7.88 -5.66 16.14
C PHE A 108 -6.38 -5.90 16.09
N ASP A 109 -5.70 -5.41 15.06
CA ASP A 109 -4.24 -5.50 14.95
C ASP A 109 -3.55 -4.78 16.11
N PHE A 110 -4.00 -3.57 16.43
CA PHE A 110 -3.45 -2.78 17.53
C PHE A 110 -3.59 -3.50 18.88
N VAL A 111 -4.81 -3.94 19.24
CA VAL A 111 -5.03 -4.59 20.54
C VAL A 111 -4.34 -5.96 20.63
N ARG A 112 -4.16 -6.66 19.51
CA ARG A 112 -3.36 -7.90 19.47
C ARG A 112 -1.89 -7.61 19.76
N ALA A 113 -1.32 -6.61 19.10
CA ALA A 113 0.08 -6.24 19.27
C ALA A 113 0.37 -5.70 20.68
N GLU A 114 -0.44 -4.77 21.18
CA GLU A 114 -0.17 -4.06 22.43
C GLU A 114 -0.54 -4.89 23.67
N PHE A 115 -1.68 -5.60 23.63
CA PHE A 115 -2.24 -6.26 24.82
C PHE A 115 -2.29 -7.79 24.72
N SER A 116 -1.73 -8.38 23.65
CA SER A 116 -1.86 -9.82 23.36
C SER A 116 -3.32 -10.26 23.39
N THR A 117 -4.18 -9.49 22.73
CA THR A 117 -5.64 -9.67 22.83
C THR A 117 -6.13 -10.87 22.06
N LYS A 118 -7.06 -11.61 22.67
CA LYS A 118 -7.86 -12.63 21.98
C LYS A 118 -9.25 -12.05 21.68
N LEU A 119 -9.67 -12.15 20.42
CA LEU A 119 -11.00 -11.77 19.97
C LEU A 119 -11.91 -13.00 19.99
N GLU A 120 -13.15 -12.83 20.44
CA GLU A 120 -14.15 -13.88 20.52
C GLU A 120 -15.53 -13.33 20.13
N THR A 121 -16.38 -14.15 19.53
CA THR A 121 -17.74 -13.81 19.10
C THR A 121 -18.76 -14.65 19.88
N PRO A 122 -19.07 -14.29 21.14
CA PRO A 122 -19.83 -15.15 22.04
C PRO A 122 -21.32 -15.23 21.68
N TRP A 123 -21.81 -14.33 20.83
CA TRP A 123 -23.22 -14.26 20.45
C TRP A 123 -23.47 -14.83 19.06
N ALA A 124 -24.11 -16.00 18.99
CA ALA A 124 -24.45 -16.64 17.71
C ALA A 124 -25.40 -15.80 16.83
N LYS A 125 -26.27 -14.98 17.45
CA LYS A 125 -27.20 -14.09 16.74
C LYS A 125 -26.53 -12.84 16.16
N HIS A 126 -25.35 -12.48 16.65
CA HIS A 126 -24.58 -11.30 16.25
C HIS A 126 -23.12 -11.68 16.05
N PRO A 127 -22.79 -12.48 15.02
CA PRO A 127 -21.42 -12.91 14.74
C PRO A 127 -20.48 -11.76 14.41
N GLU A 128 -21.01 -10.57 14.11
CA GLU A 128 -20.28 -9.34 13.87
C GLU A 128 -19.85 -8.60 15.15
N PHE A 129 -20.29 -9.06 16.33
CA PHE A 129 -19.90 -8.47 17.62
C PHE A 129 -18.74 -9.24 18.23
N TYR A 130 -17.71 -8.50 18.62
CA TYR A 130 -16.46 -9.07 19.14
C TYR A 130 -16.20 -8.60 20.56
N VAL A 131 -15.87 -9.54 21.43
CA VAL A 131 -15.31 -9.25 22.76
C VAL A 131 -13.80 -9.38 22.72
N MET A 132 -13.13 -8.48 23.42
CA MET A 132 -11.67 -8.44 23.57
C MET A 132 -11.29 -9.03 24.92
N LYS A 133 -10.39 -10.02 24.91
CA LYS A 133 -9.95 -10.75 26.10
C LYS A 133 -8.45 -10.66 26.27
N THR A 134 -7.99 -10.53 27.51
CA THR A 134 -6.56 -10.69 27.82
C THR A 134 -6.13 -12.12 27.51
N ALA A 135 -4.98 -12.35 26.85
CA ALA A 135 -4.47 -13.70 26.58
C ALA A 135 -4.41 -14.57 27.85
N ASN A 136 -3.82 -14.04 28.93
CA ASN A 136 -3.49 -14.84 30.11
C ASN A 136 -4.70 -15.19 30.98
N ARG A 137 -5.57 -14.22 31.28
CA ARG A 137 -6.68 -14.40 32.23
C ARG A 137 -8.03 -14.61 31.55
N GLN A 138 -8.09 -14.54 30.23
CA GLN A 138 -9.32 -14.63 29.44
C GLN A 138 -10.45 -13.70 29.92
N LYS A 139 -10.10 -12.60 30.62
CA LYS A 139 -11.07 -11.62 31.11
C LYS A 139 -11.42 -10.66 29.99
N TRP A 140 -12.71 -10.34 29.88
CA TRP A 140 -13.22 -9.36 28.93
C TRP A 140 -12.82 -7.96 29.39
N TYR A 141 -12.41 -7.12 28.45
CA TYR A 141 -12.07 -5.73 28.74
C TYR A 141 -12.53 -4.76 27.65
N GLY A 142 -13.06 -5.25 26.54
CA GLY A 142 -13.57 -4.42 25.44
C GLY A 142 -14.65 -5.15 24.65
N LEU A 143 -15.52 -4.36 24.00
CA LEU A 143 -16.57 -4.81 23.10
C LEU A 143 -16.52 -3.94 21.84
N MET A 144 -16.49 -4.58 20.68
CA MET A 144 -16.68 -3.93 19.39
C MET A 144 -17.97 -4.44 18.78
N MET A 145 -18.90 -3.53 18.53
CA MET A 145 -20.21 -3.84 17.98
C MET A 145 -20.62 -2.81 16.93
N ARG A 146 -21.46 -3.25 16.01
CA ARG A 146 -22.16 -2.36 15.09
C ARG A 146 -23.44 -1.89 15.78
N ILE A 147 -23.60 -0.58 15.91
CA ILE A 147 -24.78 0.08 16.49
C ILE A 147 -25.69 0.54 15.36
#